data_AF-A0AAJ4AA19-F1
#
_entry.id   AF-A0AAJ4AA19-F1
#
_cell.length_a   1.000
_cell.length_b   1.000
_cell.length_c   1.000
_cell.angle_alpha   90.00
_cell.angle_beta   90.00
_cell.angle_gamma   90.00
#
_symmetry.space_group_name_H-M   'P 1'
#
loop_
_entity.id
_entity.type
_entity.pdbx_description
1 polymer ?
#
loop_
_entity_poly.entity_id
_entity_poly.type
_entity_poly.pdbx_seq_one_letter_code
_entity_poly.pdbx_strand_id
1 'polypeptide(L)' 'MLTAIDDLYAYGEERWIAIGLIKQFIGVVVYVERCGDAVRIISARKAARREVRLYEQNI' A
#
# COMPACT_ATOMS: atom_id res chain seq x y z
N MET A 1 9.99 2.92 1.97
CA MET A 1 8.58 2.51 1.88
C MET A 1 7.78 3.77 1.61
N LEU A 2 6.88 3.75 0.62
CA LEU A 2 5.97 4.86 0.34
C LEU A 2 4.58 4.52 0.85
N THR A 3 3.92 5.47 1.49
CA THR A 3 2.55 5.31 2.01
C THR A 3 1.69 6.51 1.62
N ALA A 4 0.46 6.24 1.21
CA ALA A 4 -0.53 7.27 0.88
C ALA A 4 -1.93 6.83 1.31
N ILE A 5 -2.82 7.79 1.56
CA ILE A 5 -4.25 7.53 1.78
C ILE A 5 -4.88 7.11 0.45
N ASP A 6 -5.73 6.08 0.47
CA ASP A 6 -6.57 5.68 -0.67
C ASP A 6 -7.87 6.52 -0.65
N ASP A 7 -7.81 7.69 -1.27
CA ASP A 7 -8.91 8.66 -1.36
C ASP A 7 -9.74 8.51 -2.66
N LEU A 8 -9.48 7.46 -3.42
CA LEU A 8 -10.06 7.25 -4.75
C LEU A 8 -11.59 7.01 -4.67
N TYR A 9 -12.06 6.44 -3.56
CA TYR A 9 -13.47 6.23 -3.27
C TYR A 9 -13.77 6.39 -1.78
N ALA A 10 -15.00 6.81 -1.46
CA ALA A 10 -15.50 6.83 -0.09
C ALA A 10 -15.89 5.41 0.37
N TYR A 11 -14.92 4.66 0.87
CA TYR A 11 -15.09 3.26 1.30
C TYR A 11 -15.77 3.08 2.67
N GLY A 12 -16.07 4.18 3.37
CA GLY A 12 -16.61 4.14 4.74
C GLY A 12 -15.59 3.76 5.83
N GLU A 13 -14.32 3.62 5.45
CA GLU A 13 -13.17 3.38 6.33
C GLU A 13 -11.93 4.04 5.73
N GLU A 14 -11.00 4.49 6.57
CA GLU A 14 -9.73 5.07 6.10
C GLU A 14 -8.79 3.96 5.63
N ARG A 15 -8.43 4.00 4.34
CA ARG A 15 -7.57 3.02 3.70
C ARG A 15 -6.22 3.61 3.36
N TRP A 16 -5.20 2.79 3.47
CA TRP A 16 -3.82 3.13 3.21
C TRP A 16 -3.26 2.25 2.10
N ILE A 17 -2.47 2.84 1.21
CA ILE A 17 -1.69 2.16 0.18
C ILE A 17 -0.23 2.25 0.56
N ALA A 18 0.41 1.10 0.78
CA ALA A 18 1.86 1.00 0.96
C ALA A 18 2.52 0.38 -0.26
N ILE A 19 3.63 0.97 -0.71
CA ILE A 19 4.51 0.43 -1.75
C ILE A 19 5.88 0.19 -1.13
N GLY A 20 6.39 -1.04 -1.26
CA GLY A 20 7.60 -1.47 -0.58
C GLY A 20 8.26 -2.71 -1.19
N LEU A 21 9.56 -2.89 -0.93
CA LEU A 21 10.25 -4.13 -1.24
C LEU A 21 9.74 -5.25 -0.31
N ILE A 22 9.14 -6.29 -0.89
CA ILE A 22 8.71 -7.51 -0.22
C ILE A 22 9.63 -8.63 -0.70
N LYS A 23 10.61 -9.00 0.13
CA LYS A 23 11.68 -9.94 -0.21
C LYS A 23 12.44 -9.51 -1.47
N GLN A 24 12.04 -10.01 -2.64
CA GLN A 24 12.75 -9.86 -3.91
C GLN A 24 11.98 -9.03 -4.95
N PHE A 25 10.77 -8.54 -4.63
CA PHE A 25 9.97 -7.74 -5.56
C PHE A 25 9.29 -6.58 -4.83
N ILE A 26 8.97 -5.52 -5.57
CA ILE A 26 8.19 -4.41 -5.02
C ILE A 26 6.71 -4.83 -5.01
N GLY A 27 6.10 -4.78 -3.84
CA GLY A 27 4.69 -5.06 -3.61
C GLY A 27 3.90 -3.80 -3.30
N VAL A 28 2.59 -3.90 -3.52
CA VAL A 28 1.59 -2.92 -3.10
C VAL A 28 0.65 -3.60 -2.13
N VAL A 29 0.44 -2.98 -0.98
CA VAL A 29 -0.48 -3.44 0.06
C VAL A 29 -1.50 -2.35 0.32
N VAL A 30 -2.79 -2.68 0.21
CA VAL A 30 -3.89 -1.83 0.67
C VAL A 30 -4.36 -2.37 2.01
N TYR A 31 -4.43 -1.52 3.03
CA TYR A 31 -4.76 -1.93 4.39
C TYR A 31 -5.58 -0.88 5.13
N VAL A 32 -6.21 -1.32 6.21
CA VAL A 32 -6.82 -0.45 7.22
C VAL A 32 -6.17 -0.73 8.56
N GLU A 33 -5.93 0.31 9.33
CA GLU A 33 -5.56 0.19 10.74
C GLU A 33 -6.83 0.00 11.56
N ARG A 34 -6.83 -0.99 12.45
CA ARG A 34 -7.94 -1.28 13.37
C ARG A 34 -7.55 -0.81 14.78
N CYS A 35 -8.48 -0.91 15.73
CA CYS A 35 -8.19 -0.55 17.11
C CYS A 35 -7.04 -1.40 17.68
N GLY A 36 -6.08 -0.75 18.35
CA GLY A 36 -4.84 -1.38 18.82
C GLY A 36 -3.83 -1.59 17.69
N ASP A 37 -2.97 -2.61 17.82
CA ASP A 37 -1.88 -2.88 16.86
C ASP A 37 -2.30 -3.81 15.71
N ALA A 38 -3.59 -3.84 15.39
CA ALA A 38 -4.14 -4.75 14.39
C ALA A 38 -4.25 -4.06 13.02
N VAL A 39 -3.66 -4.68 11.99
CA VAL A 39 -3.80 -4.25 10.59
C VAL A 39 -4.59 -5.29 9.80
N ARG A 40 -5.64 -4.86 9.10
CA ARG A 40 -6.35 -5.72 8.14
C ARG A 40 -5.89 -5.39 6.73
N ILE A 41 -5.25 -6.37 6.10
CA ILE A 41 -4.91 -6.31 4.67
C ILE A 41 -6.19 -6.48 3.85
N ILE A 42 -6.44 -5.55 2.94
CA ILE A 42 -7.54 -5.58 1.98
C ILE A 42 -7.06 -6.19 0.66
N SER A 43 -5.85 -5.82 0.23
CA SER A 43 -5.23 -6.32 -1.00
C SER A 43 -3.71 -6.37 -0.83
N ALA A 44 -3.09 -7.43 -1.33
CA ALA A 44 -1.65 -7.55 -1.43
C ALA A 44 -1.30 -8.12 -2.79
N ARG A 45 -0.49 -7.39 -3.56
CA ARG A 45 -0.12 -7.79 -4.92
C ARG A 45 1.27 -7.32 -5.28
N LYS A 46 1.82 -7.92 -6.33
CA LYS A 46 3.02 -7.41 -6.99
C LYS A 46 2.72 -6.02 -7.58
N ALA A 47 3.66 -5.10 -7.45
CA ALA A 47 3.57 -3.78 -8.04
C ALA A 47 3.60 -3.86 -9.58
N ALA A 48 2.77 -3.05 -10.22
CA ALA A 48 2.82 -2.83 -11.65
C ALA A 48 4.06 -2.00 -12.00
N ARG A 49 4.48 -2.03 -13.28
CA ARG A 49 5.68 -1.29 -13.74
C ARG A 49 5.65 0.21 -13.37
N ARG A 50 4.47 0.84 -13.39
CA ARG A 50 4.31 2.26 -13.01
C ARG A 50 4.60 2.48 -11.52
N GLU A 51 4.12 1.59 -10.66
CA GLU A 51 4.29 1.67 -9.21
C GLU A 51 5.73 1.35 -8.78
N VAL A 52 6.38 0.41 -9.49
CA VAL A 52 7.81 0.16 -9.36
C VAL A 52 8.61 1.43 -9.64
N ARG A 53 8.36 2.09 -10.78
CA ARG A 53 9.05 3.34 -11.12
C ARG A 53 8.80 4.44 -10.09
N LEU A 54 7.56 4.57 -9.62
CA LEU A 54 7.22 5.53 -8.57
C LEU A 54 8.03 5.28 -7.31
N TYR A 55 8.14 4.02 -6.89
CA TYR A 55 8.93 3.61 -5.74
C TYR A 55 10.43 3.92 -5.92
N GLU A 56 11.01 3.55 -7.06
CA GLU A 56 12.43 3.78 -7.39
C GLU A 56 12.79 5.26 -7.50
N GLN A 57 11.85 6.12 -7.90
CA GLN A 57 12.08 7.57 -8.03
C GLN A 57 11.99 8.32 -6.69
N ASN A 58 11.42 7.72 -5.66
CA ASN A 58 11.17 8.35 -4.36
C ASN A 58 11.88 7.62 -3.21
N ILE A 59 12.91 6.82 -3.52
CA ILE A 59 13.81 6.16 -2.55
C ILE A 59 15.25 6.53 -2.81
#